data_AF-A0A354FRZ9-F1
#
_entry.id   AF-A0A354FRZ9-F1
#
_cell.length_a   1.000
_cell.length_b   1.000
_cell.length_c   1.000
_cell.angle_alpha   90.00
_cell.angle_beta   90.00
_cell.angle_gamma   90.00
#
_symmetry.space_group_name_H-M   'P 1'
#
loop_
_entity.id
_entity.type
_entity.pdbx_description
1 polymer ?
#
loop_
_entity_poly.entity_id
_entity_poly.type
_entity_poly.pdbx_seq_one_letter_code
_entity_poly.pdbx_strand_id
1 'polypeptide(L)'
;KKGDQKRWGTFAKQPERYYCPPWVRDVDVSFVTESKVPTWDPLIDPGPIKKQNSNNANPGKAYGNDYFTGPGTTVTENTKGDDSRVIMDRALPFIQNATERKSPFFAAIWFHTPHSPVVGGPKYRKMYHDQPEHAQHYYACLTAMDKQIGRLRAKLKSLGITDNTMIFFCSDNGPARQGSPRHVGTAKNLKGYKLSLN
;
A
#
# COMPACT_ATOMS: atom_id res chain seq x y z
N LYS A 1 12.77 -17.91 -6.13
CA LYS A 1 13.93 -17.08 -5.72
C LYS A 1 13.59 -16.45 -4.39
N LYS A 2 14.44 -16.57 -3.36
CA LYS A 2 14.32 -15.70 -2.18
C LYS A 2 14.52 -14.26 -2.69
N GLY A 3 13.72 -13.30 -2.24
CA GLY A 3 13.80 -11.89 -2.66
C GLY A 3 15.20 -11.30 -2.55
N ASP A 4 15.44 -10.07 -3.01
CA ASP A 4 16.76 -9.43 -2.91
C ASP A 4 17.13 -9.18 -1.43
N GLN A 5 17.74 -10.18 -0.80
CA GLN A 5 18.06 -10.20 0.62
C GLN A 5 19.07 -9.12 1.01
N LYS A 6 19.80 -8.54 0.05
CA LYS A 6 20.72 -7.42 0.32
C LYS A 6 19.98 -6.19 0.84
N ARG A 7 18.69 -6.06 0.55
CA ARG A 7 17.81 -4.95 1.01
C ARG A 7 17.30 -5.14 2.44
N TRP A 8 17.53 -6.31 3.04
CA TRP A 8 16.98 -6.68 4.35
C TRP A 8 17.83 -6.16 5.53
N GLY A 9 18.90 -5.41 5.26
CA GLY A 9 19.76 -4.84 6.30
C GLY A 9 20.28 -5.91 7.27
N THR A 10 20.07 -5.72 8.57
CA THR A 10 20.49 -6.69 9.61
C THR A 10 19.81 -8.05 9.47
N PHE A 11 18.64 -8.13 8.83
CA PHE A 11 17.89 -9.39 8.66
C PHE A 11 18.48 -10.28 7.54
N ALA A 12 19.39 -9.75 6.72
CA ALA A 12 20.03 -10.50 5.63
C ALA A 12 20.95 -11.63 6.11
N LYS A 13 21.42 -11.58 7.37
CA LYS A 13 22.32 -12.60 7.93
C LYS A 13 21.62 -13.90 8.31
N GLN A 14 20.31 -13.85 8.60
CA GLN A 14 19.49 -15.01 8.98
C GLN A 14 18.10 -14.90 8.34
N PRO A 15 18.01 -14.89 7.00
CA PRO A 15 16.76 -14.57 6.32
C PRO A 15 15.66 -15.59 6.64
N GLU A 16 16.00 -16.87 6.80
CA GLU A 16 15.07 -17.93 7.25
C GLU A 16 14.41 -17.65 8.60
N ARG A 17 15.06 -16.89 9.50
CA ARG A 17 14.45 -16.50 10.79
C ARG A 17 13.34 -15.46 10.63
N TYR A 18 13.46 -14.58 9.63
CA TYR A 18 12.58 -13.43 9.44
C TYR A 18 11.64 -13.58 8.23
N TYR A 19 11.88 -14.58 7.39
CA TYR A 19 11.06 -14.91 6.23
C TYR A 19 9.79 -15.62 6.69
N CYS A 20 8.69 -14.87 6.77
CA CYS A 20 7.38 -15.39 7.16
C CYS A 20 6.32 -14.95 6.13
N PRO A 21 6.35 -15.47 4.89
CA PRO A 21 5.37 -15.07 3.90
C PRO A 21 3.99 -15.64 4.24
N PRO A 22 2.88 -14.98 3.84
CA PRO A 22 1.54 -15.45 4.18
C PRO A 22 1.22 -16.86 3.64
N TRP A 23 1.74 -17.22 2.46
CA TRP A 23 1.47 -18.50 1.81
C TRP A 23 2.13 -19.73 2.46
N VAL A 24 2.90 -19.56 3.54
CA VAL A 24 3.35 -20.67 4.40
C VAL A 24 2.64 -20.69 5.75
N ARG A 25 1.60 -19.86 5.89
CA ARG A 25 0.72 -19.74 7.05
C ARG A 25 -0.71 -20.06 6.60
N ASP A 26 -1.65 -20.10 7.55
CA ASP A 26 -3.07 -20.39 7.32
C ASP A 26 -3.80 -19.24 6.58
N VAL A 27 -3.27 -18.85 5.41
CA VAL A 27 -3.79 -17.81 4.54
C VAL A 27 -4.09 -18.43 3.17
N ASP A 28 -5.37 -18.54 2.85
CA ASP A 28 -5.83 -19.20 1.60
C ASP A 28 -5.43 -18.44 0.33
N VAL A 29 -5.44 -17.10 0.40
CA VAL A 29 -5.18 -16.20 -0.72
C VAL A 29 -4.29 -15.07 -0.25
N SER A 30 -3.19 -14.82 -0.97
CA SER A 30 -2.28 -13.73 -0.66
C SER A 30 -1.95 -12.89 -1.90
N PHE A 31 -1.75 -11.60 -1.68
CA PHE A 31 -1.21 -10.66 -2.66
C PHE A 31 -0.37 -9.66 -1.88
N VAL A 32 0.96 -9.83 -1.91
CA VAL A 32 1.87 -9.11 -1.02
C VAL A 32 3.10 -8.61 -1.75
N THR A 33 3.76 -7.62 -1.19
CA THR A 33 5.06 -7.11 -1.63
C THR A 33 6.15 -7.50 -0.63
N GLU A 34 7.40 -7.52 -1.07
CA GLU A 34 8.55 -7.70 -0.16
C GLU A 34 8.73 -6.52 0.81
N SER A 35 8.33 -5.33 0.37
CA SER A 35 8.43 -4.08 1.12
C SER A 35 7.48 -3.04 0.52
N LYS A 36 7.70 -1.77 0.82
CA LYS A 36 6.95 -0.65 0.24
C LYS A 36 7.10 -0.58 -1.29
N VAL A 37 6.09 -0.04 -1.96
CA VAL A 37 6.13 0.38 -3.37
C VAL A 37 5.61 1.82 -3.48
N PRO A 38 5.88 2.55 -4.57
CA PRO A 38 5.24 3.83 -4.85
C PRO A 38 3.71 3.73 -4.84
N THR A 39 3.03 4.76 -4.35
CA THR A 39 1.56 4.77 -4.30
C THR A 39 0.88 4.95 -5.67
N TRP A 40 1.66 5.18 -6.74
CA TRP A 40 1.22 5.26 -8.13
C TRP A 40 2.24 4.55 -9.03
N ASP A 41 1.75 3.71 -9.96
CA ASP A 41 2.56 2.80 -10.79
C ASP A 41 3.59 2.02 -9.93
N PRO A 42 3.12 1.19 -8.98
CA PRO A 42 3.92 0.61 -7.89
C PRO A 42 5.16 -0.20 -8.30
N LEU A 43 5.25 -0.66 -9.55
CA LEU A 43 6.43 -1.41 -10.03
C LEU A 43 7.44 -0.52 -10.77
N ILE A 44 7.17 0.78 -10.91
CA ILE A 44 7.98 1.73 -11.65
C ILE A 44 8.64 2.72 -10.68
N ASP A 45 9.94 2.95 -10.84
CA ASP A 45 10.65 3.98 -10.10
C ASP A 45 10.10 5.37 -10.50
N PRO A 46 9.50 6.11 -9.54
CA PRO A 46 8.90 7.41 -9.82
C PRO A 46 9.95 8.51 -9.98
N GLY A 47 11.24 8.20 -9.81
CA GLY A 47 12.31 9.17 -9.78
C GLY A 47 12.44 9.87 -8.42
N PRO A 48 13.24 10.95 -8.37
CA PRO A 48 13.42 11.70 -7.14
C PRO A 48 12.13 12.43 -6.77
N ILE A 49 11.44 11.95 -5.74
CA ILE A 49 10.28 12.67 -5.16
C ILE A 49 10.74 13.93 -4.41
N LYS A 50 12.01 13.98 -3.95
CA LYS A 50 12.70 15.17 -3.41
C LYS A 50 14.18 15.19 -3.83
N LYS A 51 14.77 16.39 -3.93
CA LYS A 51 16.15 16.65 -4.40
C LYS A 51 17.26 15.83 -3.71
N GLN A 52 17.06 15.37 -2.47
CA GLN A 52 18.09 14.64 -1.70
C GLN A 52 18.26 13.16 -2.05
N ASN A 53 17.37 12.56 -2.86
CA ASN A 53 17.43 11.14 -3.24
C ASN A 53 17.88 10.91 -4.69
N SER A 54 18.54 11.89 -5.32
CA SER A 54 18.86 11.88 -6.75
C SER A 54 19.88 10.81 -7.18
N ASN A 55 20.78 10.40 -6.29
CA ASN A 55 21.97 9.66 -6.72
C ASN A 55 21.71 8.21 -7.18
N ASN A 56 20.53 7.65 -6.88
CA ASN A 56 20.15 6.27 -7.26
C ASN A 56 18.77 6.18 -7.95
N ALA A 57 18.14 7.31 -8.29
CA ALA A 57 16.82 7.30 -8.90
C ALA A 57 16.93 7.00 -10.40
N ASN A 58 16.13 6.05 -10.90
CA ASN A 58 16.09 5.68 -12.31
C ASN A 58 14.64 5.80 -12.83
N PRO A 59 14.13 7.03 -13.05
CA PRO A 59 12.73 7.25 -13.43
C PRO A 59 12.28 6.36 -14.60
N GLY A 60 11.15 5.70 -14.46
CA GLY A 60 10.58 4.84 -15.50
C GLY A 60 11.21 3.44 -15.62
N LYS A 61 12.24 3.12 -14.84
CA LYS A 61 12.77 1.75 -14.69
C LYS A 61 12.00 0.99 -13.61
N ALA A 62 12.29 -0.30 -13.45
CA ALA A 62 11.69 -1.11 -12.40
C ALA A 62 12.07 -0.56 -11.01
N TYR A 63 11.08 -0.42 -10.11
CA TYR A 63 11.31 0.00 -8.72
C TYR A 63 12.12 -1.04 -7.93
N GLY A 64 12.01 -2.31 -8.32
CA GLY A 64 12.78 -3.43 -7.76
C GLY A 64 12.15 -4.11 -6.56
N ASN A 65 10.88 -3.81 -6.24
CA ASN A 65 10.04 -4.67 -5.41
C ASN A 65 8.88 -5.14 -6.28
N ASP A 66 8.48 -6.39 -6.11
CA ASP A 66 7.38 -7.02 -6.87
C ASP A 66 6.19 -7.33 -5.96
N TYR A 67 5.03 -7.58 -6.59
CA TYR A 67 3.92 -8.26 -5.94
C TYR A 67 4.02 -9.77 -6.14
N PHE A 68 3.56 -10.53 -5.15
CA PHE A 68 3.59 -11.98 -5.12
C PHE A 68 2.25 -12.55 -4.68
N THR A 69 1.85 -13.66 -5.29
CA THR A 69 0.69 -14.47 -4.86
C THR A 69 1.08 -15.80 -4.22
N GLY A 70 2.37 -16.14 -4.25
CA GLY A 70 2.89 -17.40 -3.76
C GLY A 70 4.41 -17.51 -3.94
N PRO A 71 5.01 -18.67 -3.59
CA PRO A 71 6.44 -18.90 -3.68
C PRO A 71 7.00 -18.65 -5.08
N GLY A 72 7.69 -17.53 -5.26
CA GLY A 72 8.33 -17.19 -6.54
C GLY A 72 7.37 -16.80 -7.66
N THR A 73 6.08 -16.61 -7.38
CA THR A 73 5.07 -16.20 -8.36
C THR A 73 4.88 -14.69 -8.29
N THR A 74 5.54 -13.96 -9.20
CA THR A 74 5.38 -12.52 -9.31
C THR A 74 4.14 -12.14 -10.11
N VAL A 75 3.57 -10.97 -9.82
CA VAL A 75 2.42 -10.42 -10.53
C VAL A 75 2.84 -9.22 -11.35
N THR A 76 2.64 -9.31 -12.67
CA THR A 76 2.99 -8.25 -13.63
C THR A 76 1.76 -7.55 -14.19
N GLU A 77 0.60 -8.20 -14.16
CA GLU A 77 -0.65 -7.68 -14.71
C GLU A 77 -1.47 -6.91 -13.67
N ASN A 78 -2.25 -5.95 -14.17
CA ASN A 78 -3.13 -5.10 -13.36
C ASN A 78 -2.37 -4.33 -12.26
N THR A 79 -1.15 -3.89 -12.57
CA THR A 79 -0.19 -3.25 -11.65
C THR A 79 -0.02 -1.75 -11.89
N LYS A 80 -0.76 -1.15 -12.84
CA LYS A 80 -0.66 0.28 -13.19
C LYS A 80 -1.68 1.13 -12.42
N GLY A 81 -1.37 2.41 -12.29
CA GLY A 81 -2.20 3.41 -11.60
C GLY A 81 -2.04 3.38 -10.09
N ASP A 82 -3.08 3.77 -9.35
CA ASP A 82 -3.03 3.86 -7.90
C ASP A 82 -2.79 2.46 -7.26
N ASP A 83 -1.77 2.34 -6.42
CA ASP A 83 -1.46 1.10 -5.67
C ASP A 83 -2.68 0.61 -4.87
N SER A 84 -3.40 1.53 -4.25
CA SER A 84 -4.63 1.19 -3.51
C SER A 84 -5.65 0.49 -4.39
N ARG A 85 -5.80 0.91 -5.65
CA ARG A 85 -6.69 0.27 -6.62
C ARG A 85 -6.18 -1.10 -7.03
N VAL A 86 -4.87 -1.26 -7.24
CA VAL A 86 -4.23 -2.56 -7.51
C VAL A 86 -4.55 -3.56 -6.38
N ILE A 87 -4.40 -3.14 -5.12
CA ILE A 87 -4.71 -3.97 -3.94
C ILE A 87 -6.20 -4.31 -3.87
N MET A 88 -7.07 -3.30 -4.01
CA MET A 88 -8.52 -3.51 -3.90
C MET A 88 -9.06 -4.43 -5.00
N ASP A 89 -8.47 -4.40 -6.18
CA ASP A 89 -8.80 -5.30 -7.29
C ASP A 89 -8.50 -6.78 -6.99
N ARG A 90 -7.67 -7.09 -5.99
CA ARG A 90 -7.48 -8.48 -5.50
C ARG A 90 -8.42 -8.80 -4.33
N ALA A 91 -8.72 -7.81 -3.49
CA ALA A 91 -9.61 -8.00 -2.34
C ALA A 91 -11.08 -8.24 -2.75
N LEU A 92 -11.61 -7.48 -3.72
CA LEU A 92 -13.02 -7.59 -4.10
C LEU A 92 -13.40 -8.96 -4.69
N PRO A 93 -12.60 -9.57 -5.60
CA PRO A 93 -12.87 -10.92 -6.07
C PRO A 93 -12.83 -11.96 -4.94
N PHE A 94 -11.90 -11.85 -3.99
CA PHE A 94 -11.85 -12.76 -2.84
C PHE A 94 -13.16 -12.71 -2.03
N ILE A 95 -13.64 -11.51 -1.70
CA ILE A 95 -14.88 -11.30 -0.95
C ILE A 95 -16.09 -11.82 -1.75
N GLN A 96 -16.14 -11.51 -3.04
CA GLN A 96 -17.21 -11.98 -3.93
C GLN A 96 -17.25 -13.52 -3.97
N ASN A 97 -16.10 -14.17 -4.20
CA ASN A 97 -16.02 -15.63 -4.28
C ASN A 97 -16.42 -16.30 -2.96
N ALA A 98 -16.01 -15.75 -1.82
CA ALA A 98 -16.44 -16.25 -0.51
C ALA A 98 -17.96 -16.13 -0.33
N THR A 99 -18.54 -15.02 -0.76
CA THR A 99 -19.99 -14.77 -0.73
C THR A 99 -20.75 -15.77 -1.60
N GLU A 100 -20.30 -15.99 -2.84
CA GLU A 100 -20.90 -16.95 -3.78
C GLU A 100 -20.86 -18.38 -3.25
N ARG A 101 -19.78 -18.75 -2.56
CA ARG A 101 -19.63 -20.05 -1.87
C ARG A 101 -20.34 -20.12 -0.53
N LYS A 102 -21.01 -19.05 -0.09
CA LYS A 102 -21.68 -18.93 1.21
C LYS A 102 -20.75 -19.27 2.39
N SER A 103 -19.48 -18.90 2.29
CA SER A 103 -18.49 -19.11 3.34
C SER A 103 -18.17 -17.78 4.05
N PRO A 104 -18.00 -17.77 5.38
CA PRO A 104 -17.47 -16.59 6.06
C PRO A 104 -16.06 -16.29 5.53
N PHE A 105 -15.68 -15.02 5.54
CA PHE A 105 -14.35 -14.59 5.13
C PHE A 105 -13.71 -13.69 6.18
N PHE A 106 -12.39 -13.71 6.19
CA PHE A 106 -11.57 -12.70 6.86
C PHE A 106 -10.63 -12.11 5.81
N ALA A 107 -10.64 -10.78 5.67
CA ALA A 107 -9.81 -10.07 4.71
C ALA A 107 -8.96 -9.01 5.43
N ALA A 108 -7.65 -9.22 5.47
CA ALA A 108 -6.69 -8.20 5.88
C ALA A 108 -6.22 -7.42 4.64
N ILE A 109 -6.64 -6.16 4.52
CA ILE A 109 -6.30 -5.30 3.38
C ILE A 109 -5.36 -4.20 3.84
N TRP A 110 -4.07 -4.33 3.53
CA TRP A 110 -3.04 -3.35 3.89
C TRP A 110 -2.64 -2.51 2.69
N PHE A 111 -3.04 -1.24 2.69
CA PHE A 111 -2.59 -0.28 1.70
C PHE A 111 -1.18 0.22 1.99
N HIS A 112 -0.37 0.47 0.95
CA HIS A 112 0.90 1.19 1.14
C HIS A 112 0.70 2.67 1.44
N THR A 113 -0.48 3.21 1.13
CA THR A 113 -0.81 4.62 1.35
C THR A 113 -0.84 4.96 2.86
N PRO A 114 -0.24 6.07 3.32
CA PRO A 114 0.54 7.07 2.60
C PRO A 114 2.06 6.92 2.82
N HIS A 115 2.57 5.69 2.97
CA HIS A 115 3.99 5.45 3.17
C HIS A 115 4.81 5.83 1.93
N SER A 116 5.99 6.44 2.12
CA SER A 116 6.89 6.80 1.02
C SER A 116 7.36 5.56 0.24
N PRO A 117 7.52 5.62 -1.10
CA PRO A 117 7.46 6.81 -1.97
C PRO A 117 6.01 7.28 -2.25
N VAL A 118 5.69 8.51 -1.85
CA VAL A 118 4.32 9.06 -1.98
C VAL A 118 4.19 9.73 -3.34
N VAL A 119 3.43 9.10 -4.22
CA VAL A 119 3.16 9.56 -5.58
C VAL A 119 1.65 9.51 -5.82
N GLY A 120 1.04 10.68 -5.94
CA GLY A 120 -0.34 10.80 -6.41
C GLY A 120 -0.46 10.72 -7.92
N GLY A 121 -1.50 10.02 -8.41
CA GLY A 121 -1.87 10.03 -9.82
C GLY A 121 -2.34 11.39 -10.33
N PRO A 122 -2.20 11.68 -11.64
CA PRO A 122 -2.49 13.00 -12.22
C PRO A 122 -3.93 13.45 -11.99
N LYS A 123 -4.89 12.51 -12.03
CA LYS A 123 -6.32 12.79 -11.80
C LYS A 123 -6.56 13.43 -10.43
N TYR A 124 -6.08 12.82 -9.35
CA TYR A 124 -6.32 13.32 -7.99
C TYR A 124 -5.37 14.46 -7.63
N ARG A 125 -4.14 14.49 -8.17
CA ARG A 125 -3.25 15.65 -8.01
C ARG A 125 -3.90 16.94 -8.46
N LYS A 126 -4.65 16.92 -9.57
CA LYS A 126 -5.39 18.07 -10.09
C LYS A 126 -6.39 18.66 -9.07
N MET A 127 -6.97 17.83 -8.21
CA MET A 127 -7.89 18.31 -7.15
C MET A 127 -7.18 19.17 -6.10
N TYR A 128 -5.86 19.06 -5.99
CA TYR A 128 -5.03 19.74 -5.01
C TYR A 128 -4.05 20.72 -5.66
N HIS A 129 -4.34 21.23 -6.86
CA HIS A 129 -3.42 22.07 -7.62
C HIS A 129 -2.90 23.32 -6.87
N ASP A 130 -3.69 23.86 -5.93
CA ASP A 130 -3.32 25.00 -5.09
C ASP A 130 -2.37 24.64 -3.92
N GLN A 131 -2.07 23.36 -3.73
CA GLN A 131 -1.16 22.88 -2.68
C GLN A 131 0.29 22.80 -3.20
N PRO A 132 1.29 22.90 -2.31
CA PRO A 132 2.67 22.57 -2.65
C PRO A 132 2.78 21.14 -3.21
N GLU A 133 3.64 20.91 -4.20
CA GLU A 133 3.68 19.65 -4.97
C GLU A 133 3.69 18.37 -4.10
N HIS A 134 4.51 18.34 -3.04
CA HIS A 134 4.59 17.20 -2.13
C HIS A 134 3.27 16.93 -1.39
N ALA A 135 2.51 17.97 -1.05
CA ALA A 135 1.19 17.86 -0.46
C ALA A 135 0.15 17.41 -1.50
N GLN A 136 0.27 17.84 -2.77
CA GLN A 136 -0.57 17.32 -3.85
C GLN A 136 -0.46 15.81 -3.97
N HIS A 137 0.76 15.26 -4.00
CA HIS A 137 0.95 13.80 -4.07
C HIS A 137 0.37 13.08 -2.85
N TYR A 138 0.56 13.64 -1.65
CA TYR A 138 0.05 13.05 -0.41
C TYR A 138 -1.48 13.03 -0.34
N TYR A 139 -2.15 14.14 -0.63
CA TYR A 139 -3.60 14.19 -0.63
C TYR A 139 -4.21 13.37 -1.78
N ALA A 140 -3.53 13.33 -2.93
CA ALA A 140 -3.94 12.50 -4.06
C ALA A 140 -3.90 11.00 -3.75
N CYS A 141 -2.85 10.48 -3.10
CA CYS A 141 -2.82 9.06 -2.74
C CYS A 141 -3.87 8.72 -1.65
N LEU A 142 -4.12 9.62 -0.70
CA LEU A 142 -5.20 9.46 0.28
C LEU A 142 -6.58 9.41 -0.41
N THR A 143 -6.83 10.30 -1.36
CA THR A 143 -8.08 10.30 -2.16
C THR A 143 -8.23 9.00 -2.95
N ALA A 144 -7.13 8.51 -3.54
CA ALA A 144 -7.14 7.25 -4.26
C ALA A 144 -7.53 6.07 -3.36
N MET A 145 -6.95 6.00 -2.14
CA MET A 145 -7.26 4.98 -1.14
C MET A 145 -8.70 5.09 -0.63
N ASP A 146 -9.16 6.29 -0.28
CA ASP A 146 -10.53 6.54 0.18
C ASP A 146 -11.56 6.07 -0.85
N LYS A 147 -11.33 6.34 -2.14
CA LYS A 147 -12.16 5.81 -3.22
C LYS A 147 -12.25 4.28 -3.21
N GLN A 148 -11.17 3.57 -2.85
CA GLN A 148 -11.19 2.11 -2.77
C GLN A 148 -12.01 1.60 -1.59
N ILE A 149 -12.00 2.32 -0.46
CA ILE A 149 -12.90 2.06 0.67
C ILE A 149 -14.36 2.25 0.21
N GLY A 150 -14.63 3.30 -0.57
CA GLY A 150 -15.92 3.50 -1.24
C GLY A 150 -16.31 2.31 -2.14
N ARG A 151 -15.38 1.79 -2.96
CA ARG A 151 -15.61 0.59 -3.79
C ARG A 151 -15.91 -0.65 -2.96
N LEU A 152 -15.19 -0.86 -1.86
CA LEU A 152 -15.45 -1.96 -0.93
C LEU A 152 -16.87 -1.88 -0.38
N ARG A 153 -17.27 -0.74 0.19
CA ARG A 153 -18.62 -0.52 0.71
C ARG A 153 -19.70 -0.72 -0.35
N ALA A 154 -19.49 -0.19 -1.55
CA ALA A 154 -20.41 -0.37 -2.67
C ALA A 154 -20.53 -1.85 -3.09
N LYS A 155 -19.41 -2.59 -3.13
CA LYS A 155 -19.42 -4.02 -3.46
C LYS A 155 -20.16 -4.84 -2.41
N LEU A 156 -19.91 -4.60 -1.11
CA LEU A 156 -20.63 -5.26 -0.02
C LEU A 156 -22.14 -5.00 -0.09
N LYS A 157 -22.55 -3.77 -0.44
CA LYS A 157 -23.96 -3.42 -0.66
C LYS A 157 -24.54 -4.17 -1.85
N SER A 158 -23.83 -4.22 -2.98
CA SER A 158 -24.29 -4.93 -4.19
C SER A 158 -24.40 -6.44 -4.00
N LEU A 159 -23.59 -7.02 -3.11
CA LEU A 159 -23.62 -8.43 -2.76
C LEU A 159 -24.69 -8.75 -1.69
N GLY A 160 -25.35 -7.75 -1.11
CA GLY A 160 -26.39 -7.95 -0.09
C GLY A 160 -25.86 -8.42 1.28
N ILE A 161 -24.56 -8.27 1.55
CA ILE A 161 -23.92 -8.79 2.78
C ILE A 161 -23.49 -7.69 3.76
N THR A 162 -23.92 -6.43 3.54
CA THR A 162 -23.48 -5.29 4.36
C THR A 162 -23.81 -5.49 5.83
N ASP A 163 -25.02 -5.94 6.16
CA ASP A 163 -25.49 -6.09 7.54
C ASP A 163 -24.83 -7.26 8.28
N ASN A 164 -24.16 -8.16 7.54
CA ASN A 164 -23.42 -9.29 8.09
C ASN A 164 -21.90 -9.15 7.83
N THR A 165 -21.40 -7.93 7.62
CA THR A 165 -19.98 -7.65 7.42
C THR A 165 -19.50 -6.57 8.37
N MET A 166 -18.52 -6.90 9.21
CA MET A 166 -17.83 -5.92 10.05
C MET A 166 -16.60 -5.37 9.32
N ILE A 167 -16.45 -4.04 9.31
CA ILE A 167 -15.30 -3.35 8.72
C ILE A 167 -14.55 -2.61 9.83
N PHE A 168 -13.29 -2.97 10.05
CA PHE A 168 -12.36 -2.17 10.86
C PHE A 168 -11.43 -1.37 9.95
N PHE A 169 -11.29 -0.08 10.26
CA PHE A 169 -10.35 0.80 9.58
C PHE A 169 -9.44 1.45 10.60
N CYS A 170 -8.13 1.26 10.45
CA CYS A 170 -7.11 1.80 11.33
C CYS A 170 -5.81 2.10 10.55
N SER A 171 -4.88 2.77 11.21
CA SER A 171 -3.52 3.00 10.74
C SER A 171 -2.53 2.32 11.69
N ASP A 172 -1.36 1.94 11.18
CA ASP A 172 -0.31 1.22 11.91
C ASP A 172 0.49 2.12 12.87
N ASN A 173 0.54 3.44 12.63
CA ASN A 173 1.18 4.43 13.49
C ASN A 173 0.73 5.88 13.16
N GLY A 174 1.21 6.84 13.97
CA GLY A 174 1.03 8.27 13.69
C GLY A 174 1.84 8.78 12.49
N PRO A 175 1.67 10.05 12.12
CA PRO A 175 2.32 10.63 10.95
C PRO A 175 3.85 10.66 11.08
N ALA A 176 4.57 10.83 9.97
CA ALA A 176 5.99 11.12 10.00
C ALA A 176 6.30 12.38 10.83
N ARG A 177 7.48 12.45 11.45
CA ARG A 177 7.93 13.58 12.28
C ARG A 177 7.82 14.94 11.56
N GLN A 178 7.32 15.97 12.24
CA GLN A 178 7.33 17.35 11.73
C GLN A 178 8.75 17.80 11.37
N GLY A 179 8.92 18.46 10.21
CA GLY A 179 10.23 18.79 9.65
C GLY A 179 10.92 17.66 8.87
N SER A 180 10.36 16.44 8.90
CA SER A 180 10.79 15.39 7.97
C SER A 180 10.43 15.77 6.54
N PRO A 181 11.26 15.45 5.54
CA PRO A 181 10.86 15.54 4.15
C PRO A 181 9.65 14.64 3.81
N ARG A 182 9.20 13.75 4.71
CA ARG A 182 8.02 12.90 4.53
C ARG A 182 6.76 13.43 5.24
N HIS A 183 6.85 14.61 5.87
CA HIS A 183 5.77 15.14 6.70
C HIS A 183 4.75 15.94 5.89
N VAL A 184 3.53 15.42 5.84
CA VAL A 184 2.30 16.13 5.40
C VAL A 184 1.14 15.74 6.33
N GLY A 185 1.09 14.47 6.75
CA GLY A 185 0.11 14.00 7.73
C GLY A 185 0.23 14.70 9.08
N THR A 186 -0.88 14.76 9.81
CA THR A 186 -1.01 15.49 11.08
C THR A 186 -1.57 14.61 12.19
N ALA A 187 -1.05 14.78 13.41
CA ALA A 187 -1.61 14.22 14.63
C ALA A 187 -2.54 15.22 15.36
N LYS A 188 -2.80 16.39 14.73
CA LYS A 188 -3.49 17.54 15.31
C LYS A 188 -2.91 17.91 16.68
N ASN A 189 -3.72 17.84 17.73
CA ASN A 189 -3.34 18.27 19.09
C ASN A 189 -2.65 17.16 19.89
N LEU A 190 -2.44 15.97 19.30
CA LEU A 190 -1.75 14.87 19.97
C LEU A 190 -0.23 15.06 19.91
N LYS A 191 0.45 14.60 20.97
CA LYS A 191 1.91 14.56 21.02
C LYS A 191 2.43 13.28 20.36
N GLY A 192 3.62 13.38 19.77
CA GLY A 192 4.29 12.25 19.13
C GLY A 192 4.06 12.15 17.63
N TYR A 193 4.77 11.21 17.02
CA TYR A 193 4.83 10.91 15.60
C TYR A 193 5.39 9.48 15.44
N LYS A 194 5.49 8.96 14.21
CA LYS A 194 6.13 7.66 13.93
C LYS A 194 7.46 7.52 14.69
N LEU A 195 7.60 6.45 15.48
CA LEU A 195 8.73 6.16 16.41
C LEU A 195 8.68 6.84 17.79
N SER A 196 7.65 7.61 18.13
CA SER A 196 7.50 8.18 19.48
C SER A 196 6.83 7.18 20.43
N LEU A 197 7.25 7.16 21.69
CA LEU A 197 6.62 6.43 22.80
C LEU A 197 6.33 7.34 24.01
N ASN A 198 6.50 8.65 23.80
CA ASN A 198 6.63 9.69 24.82
C ASN A 198 5.28 10.21 25.30
#